data_AF-B1M163-F1
#
_entry.id   AF-B1M163-F1
#
_cell.length_a   1.000
_cell.length_b   1.000
_cell.length_c   1.000
_cell.angle_alpha   90.00
_cell.angle_beta   90.00
_cell.angle_gamma   90.00
#
_symmetry.space_group_name_H-M   'P 1'
#
loop_
_entity.id
_entity.type
_entity.pdbx_description
1 polymer ?
#
loop_
_entity_poly.entity_id
_entity_poly.type
_entity_poly.pdbx_seq_one_letter_code
_entity_poly.pdbx_strand_id
1 'polypeptide(L)'
;MTFPPPAARAAVLAAILPACTGASAAGAEEDHRVRGWTIATHLCSECHVIGRASQPGVFAGPAFLRVANMPSTTGPALSVFLQSHHQRMPSLRLDRDEMDAVIDYILSLKARTAATPPGITSED
;
A
#
# COMPACT_ATOMS: atom_id res chain seq x y z
N MET A 1 72.80 22.62 24.89
CA MET A 1 72.24 22.96 23.58
C MET A 1 71.11 21.98 23.29
N THR A 2 69.87 22.48 23.45
CA THR A 2 68.57 22.08 22.86
C THR A 2 68.35 20.68 22.26
N PHE A 3 67.38 19.95 22.83
CA PHE A 3 66.65 18.81 22.25
C PHE A 3 65.56 19.29 21.26
N PRO A 4 65.29 18.60 20.12
CA PRO A 4 64.07 18.79 19.34
C PRO A 4 62.92 17.82 19.76
N PRO A 5 61.63 18.26 19.68
CA PRO A 5 60.45 17.50 20.11
C PRO A 5 59.74 16.76 18.93
N PRO A 6 58.59 16.06 19.16
CA PRO A 6 58.18 14.86 18.43
C PRO A 6 57.34 15.15 17.18
N ALA A 7 57.60 14.41 16.10
CA ALA A 7 56.67 14.33 14.97
C ALA A 7 55.85 13.04 15.10
N ALA A 8 54.79 13.12 15.90
CA ALA A 8 53.71 12.16 15.91
C ALA A 8 53.12 12.07 14.49
N ARG A 9 53.43 10.99 13.77
CA ARG A 9 52.73 10.63 12.54
C ARG A 9 51.35 10.14 12.94
N ALA A 10 50.41 11.06 13.12
CA ALA A 10 49.01 10.75 13.24
C ALA A 10 48.53 10.17 11.89
N ALA A 11 48.56 8.85 11.78
CA ALA A 11 47.88 8.14 10.71
C ALA A 11 46.37 8.27 10.96
N VAL A 12 45.74 9.22 10.29
CA VAL A 12 44.28 9.33 10.23
C VAL A 12 43.78 8.16 9.40
N LEU A 13 43.46 7.05 10.05
CA LEU A 13 42.65 5.99 9.48
C LEU A 13 41.25 6.56 9.25
N ALA A 14 40.96 6.92 8.00
CA ALA A 14 39.64 7.29 7.54
C ALA A 14 38.69 6.11 7.77
N ALA A 15 37.85 6.23 8.79
CA ALA A 15 36.77 5.30 9.06
C ALA A 15 35.74 5.42 7.91
N ILE A 16 35.71 4.44 7.03
CA ILE A 16 34.67 4.29 6.01
C ILE A 16 33.40 3.88 6.77
N LEU A 17 32.50 4.84 7.02
CA LEU A 17 31.17 4.54 7.55
C LEU A 17 30.39 3.73 6.48
N PRO A 18 29.84 2.55 6.81
CA PRO A 18 28.88 1.91 5.93
C PRO A 18 27.59 2.73 5.99
N ALA A 19 27.21 3.34 4.86
CA ALA A 19 25.91 3.97 4.70
C ALA A 19 24.84 2.88 4.76
N CYS A 20 24.19 2.73 5.91
CA CYS A 20 22.98 1.93 6.05
C CYS A 20 21.88 2.63 5.24
N THR A 21 21.75 2.29 3.95
CA THR A 21 20.59 2.64 3.15
C THR A 21 19.39 1.87 3.69
N GLY A 22 18.68 2.46 4.64
CA GLY A 22 17.40 1.95 5.11
C GLY A 22 16.39 2.01 3.97
N ALA A 23 16.02 0.84 3.43
CA ALA A 23 14.86 0.73 2.55
C ALA A 23 13.64 1.27 3.30
N SER A 24 13.04 2.35 2.79
CA SER A 24 11.86 2.94 3.43
C SER A 24 10.66 2.02 3.22
N ALA A 25 9.98 1.63 4.32
CA ALA A 25 8.77 0.80 4.29
C ALA A 25 7.68 1.35 3.35
N ALA A 26 7.59 2.67 3.22
CA ALA A 26 6.66 3.33 2.29
C ALA A 26 6.86 2.94 0.82
N GLY A 27 8.10 2.64 0.41
CA GLY A 27 8.40 2.17 -0.95
C GLY A 27 7.93 0.73 -1.17
N ALA A 28 8.15 -0.14 -0.18
CA ALA A 28 7.67 -1.52 -0.23
C ALA A 28 6.13 -1.60 -0.29
N GLU A 29 5.42 -0.75 0.47
CA GLU A 29 3.96 -0.68 0.43
C GLU A 29 3.41 -0.10 -0.90
N GLU A 30 4.12 0.85 -1.53
CA GLU A 30 3.75 1.35 -2.86
C GLU A 30 3.93 0.26 -3.92
N ASP A 31 5.08 -0.42 -3.91
CA ASP A 31 5.36 -1.54 -4.82
C ASP A 31 4.31 -2.64 -4.68
N HIS A 32 3.88 -2.93 -3.45
CA HIS A 32 2.85 -3.93 -3.18
C HIS A 32 1.48 -3.51 -3.73
N ARG A 33 1.08 -2.25 -3.54
CA ARG A 33 -0.18 -1.70 -4.08
C ARG A 33 -0.19 -1.70 -5.61
N VAL A 34 0.94 -1.37 -6.25
CA VAL A 34 1.07 -1.40 -7.72
C VAL A 34 0.98 -2.83 -8.25
N ARG A 35 1.61 -3.80 -7.58
CA ARG A 35 1.46 -5.23 -7.89
C ARG A 35 -0.01 -5.67 -7.77
N GLY A 36 -0.67 -5.28 -6.69
CA GLY A 36 -2.09 -5.57 -6.46
C GLY A 36 -3.00 -4.99 -7.54
N TRP A 37 -2.77 -3.74 -7.95
CA TRP A 37 -3.49 -3.12 -9.06
C TRP A 37 -3.30 -3.89 -10.37
N THR A 38 -2.06 -4.34 -10.65
CA THR A 38 -1.74 -5.11 -11.85
C THR A 38 -2.52 -6.42 -11.88
N ILE A 39 -2.49 -7.18 -10.77
CA ILE A 39 -3.25 -8.43 -10.62
C ILE A 39 -4.76 -8.16 -10.79
N ALA A 40 -5.30 -7.15 -10.11
CA ALA A 40 -6.71 -6.80 -10.19
C ALA A 40 -7.14 -6.38 -11.60
N THR A 41 -6.25 -5.71 -12.35
CA THR A 41 -6.50 -5.35 -13.74
C THR A 41 -6.65 -6.60 -14.62
N HIS A 42 -5.84 -7.63 -14.39
CA HIS A 42 -5.92 -8.86 -15.19
C HIS A 42 -7.05 -9.80 -14.77
N LEU A 43 -7.34 -9.91 -13.48
CA LEU A 43 -8.24 -10.95 -12.95
C LEU A 43 -9.61 -10.44 -12.51
N CYS A 44 -9.74 -9.15 -12.20
CA CYS A 44 -10.95 -8.61 -11.57
C CYS A 44 -11.70 -7.64 -12.49
N SER A 45 -11.01 -7.00 -13.45
CA SER A 45 -11.58 -5.91 -14.26
C SER A 45 -12.69 -6.34 -15.21
N GLU A 46 -12.77 -7.62 -15.58
CA GLU A 46 -13.88 -8.14 -16.40
C GLU A 46 -15.23 -7.99 -15.71
N CYS A 47 -15.25 -8.12 -14.39
CA CYS A 47 -16.47 -8.10 -13.58
C CYS A 47 -16.61 -6.86 -12.70
N HIS A 48 -15.51 -6.16 -12.41
CA HIS A 48 -15.47 -5.06 -11.46
C HIS A 48 -14.88 -3.79 -12.06
N VAL A 49 -15.48 -2.65 -11.73
CA VAL A 49 -14.80 -1.37 -11.91
C VAL A 49 -13.67 -1.24 -10.90
N ILE A 50 -12.44 -1.09 -11.39
CA ILE A 50 -11.24 -0.87 -10.58
C ILE A 50 -10.79 0.60 -10.65
N GLY A 51 -9.99 1.02 -9.68
CA GLY A 51 -9.49 2.38 -9.55
C GLY A 51 -10.47 3.34 -8.87
N ARG A 52 -10.14 4.64 -8.93
CA ARG A 52 -10.95 5.72 -8.35
C ARG A 52 -11.88 6.40 -9.35
N ALA A 53 -11.65 6.21 -10.64
CA ALA A 53 -12.48 6.80 -11.68
C ALA A 53 -13.83 6.07 -11.74
N SER A 54 -14.92 6.85 -11.80
CA SER A 54 -16.23 6.29 -12.15
C SER A 54 -16.18 5.82 -13.60
N GLN A 55 -16.66 4.61 -13.86
CA GLN A 55 -16.77 4.05 -15.20
C GLN A 55 -18.24 3.80 -15.52
N PRO A 56 -18.78 4.31 -16.65
CA PRO A 56 -20.16 4.07 -17.04
C PRO A 56 -20.35 2.59 -17.44
N GLY A 57 -21.51 2.02 -17.11
CA GLY A 57 -21.87 0.64 -17.46
C GLY A 57 -22.45 -0.16 -16.29
N VAL A 58 -22.99 -1.34 -16.61
CA VAL A 58 -23.46 -2.32 -15.62
C VAL A 58 -22.41 -3.42 -15.51
N PHE A 59 -21.87 -3.63 -14.32
CA PHE A 59 -20.83 -4.61 -14.04
C PHE A 59 -21.39 -5.71 -13.15
N ALA A 60 -20.90 -6.95 -13.32
CA ALA A 60 -21.35 -8.11 -12.57
C ALA A 60 -21.04 -8.00 -11.06
N GLY A 61 -19.94 -7.31 -10.72
CA GLY A 61 -19.48 -7.07 -9.37
C GLY A 61 -19.49 -5.59 -8.97
N PRO A 62 -19.46 -5.29 -7.65
CA PRO A 62 -19.34 -3.92 -7.18
C PRO A 62 -18.01 -3.28 -7.57
N ALA A 63 -18.02 -1.97 -7.83
CA ALA A 63 -16.78 -1.20 -7.99
C ALA A 63 -15.88 -1.33 -6.74
N PHE A 64 -14.57 -1.50 -6.94
CA PHE A 64 -13.62 -1.65 -5.83
C PHE A 64 -13.62 -0.43 -4.91
N LEU A 65 -13.77 0.78 -5.46
CA LEU A 65 -13.94 1.99 -4.66
C LEU A 65 -15.15 1.89 -3.71
N ARG A 66 -16.26 1.29 -4.15
CA ARG A 66 -17.44 1.08 -3.30
C ARG A 66 -17.14 0.04 -2.22
N VAL A 67 -16.46 -1.05 -2.57
CA VAL A 67 -16.03 -2.09 -1.61
C VAL A 67 -15.10 -1.50 -0.55
N ALA A 68 -14.09 -0.75 -0.95
CA ALA A 68 -13.10 -0.15 -0.06
C ALA A 68 -13.70 0.81 0.98
N ASN A 69 -14.78 1.50 0.62
CA ASN A 69 -15.45 2.45 1.49
C ASN A 69 -16.53 1.83 2.39
N MET A 70 -16.78 0.52 2.32
CA MET A 70 -17.69 -0.15 3.27
C MET A 70 -17.04 -0.22 4.67
N PRO A 71 -17.78 0.07 5.77
CA PRO A 71 -17.25 -0.04 7.13
C PRO A 71 -16.73 -1.45 7.48
N SER A 72 -17.32 -2.47 6.87
CA SER A 72 -16.95 -3.89 7.06
C SER A 72 -15.70 -4.32 6.29
N THR A 73 -15.20 -3.51 5.35
CA THR A 73 -14.05 -3.88 4.52
C THR A 73 -12.76 -3.68 5.30
N THR A 74 -12.16 -4.82 5.69
CA THR A 74 -10.89 -4.94 6.40
C THR A 74 -10.01 -5.97 5.69
N GLY A 75 -8.69 -5.95 5.95
CA GLY A 75 -7.76 -6.95 5.40
C GLY A 75 -8.20 -8.39 5.67
N PRO A 76 -8.49 -8.79 6.93
CA PRO A 76 -8.97 -10.14 7.24
C PRO A 76 -10.28 -10.51 6.53
N ALA A 77 -11.24 -9.59 6.47
CA ALA A 77 -12.51 -9.84 5.78
C ALA A 77 -12.31 -10.08 4.28
N LEU A 78 -11.44 -9.29 3.64
CA LEU A 78 -11.09 -9.48 2.23
C LEU A 78 -10.32 -10.78 2.00
N SER A 79 -9.40 -11.16 2.91
CA SER A 79 -8.65 -12.41 2.81
C SER A 79 -9.57 -13.64 2.83
N VAL A 80 -10.56 -13.66 3.72
CA VAL A 80 -11.57 -14.74 3.78
C VAL A 80 -12.44 -14.72 2.52
N PHE A 81 -12.86 -13.53 2.08
CA PHE A 81 -13.68 -13.38 0.88
C PHE A 81 -12.98 -13.89 -0.39
N LEU A 82 -11.70 -13.54 -0.59
CA LEU A 82 -10.92 -13.95 -1.77
C LEU A 82 -10.61 -15.45 -1.80
N GLN A 83 -10.76 -16.16 -0.69
CA GLN A 83 -10.63 -17.62 -0.61
C GLN A 83 -11.95 -18.35 -0.89
N SER A 84 -13.06 -17.62 -0.96
CA SER A 84 -14.39 -18.20 -1.11
C SER A 84 -14.76 -18.40 -2.58
N HIS A 85 -15.40 -19.53 -2.87
CA HIS A 85 -16.08 -19.75 -4.14
C HIS A 85 -17.55 -19.32 -4.03
N HIS A 86 -18.04 -18.53 -4.97
CA HIS A 86 -19.46 -18.24 -5.10
C HIS A 86 -19.86 -18.04 -6.55
N GLN A 87 -21.12 -18.34 -6.90
CA GLN A 87 -21.58 -18.47 -8.29
C GLN A 87 -21.29 -17.27 -9.21
N ARG A 88 -21.10 -16.07 -8.65
CA ARG A 88 -20.86 -14.82 -9.40
C ARG A 88 -19.41 -14.35 -9.43
N MET A 89 -18.48 -15.04 -8.75
CA MET A 89 -17.05 -14.72 -8.78
C MET A 89 -16.25 -16.03 -8.83
N PRO A 90 -15.37 -16.20 -9.83
CA PRO A 90 -14.60 -17.43 -9.96
C PRO A 90 -13.65 -17.60 -8.77
N SER A 91 -13.25 -18.84 -8.49
CA SER A 91 -12.16 -19.11 -7.55
C SER A 91 -10.85 -18.56 -8.13
N LEU A 92 -10.33 -17.51 -7.52
CA LEU A 92 -9.06 -16.92 -7.92
C LEU A 92 -7.90 -17.80 -7.41
N ARG A 93 -6.94 -18.10 -8.29
CA ARG A 93 -5.71 -18.80 -7.93
C ARG A 93 -4.64 -17.77 -7.57
N LEU A 94 -4.73 -17.23 -6.36
CA LEU A 94 -3.76 -16.30 -5.80
C LEU A 94 -2.90 -17.01 -4.74
N ASP A 95 -1.59 -16.84 -4.80
CA ASP A 95 -0.73 -17.13 -3.65
C ASP A 95 -0.98 -16.13 -2.50
N ARG A 96 -0.27 -16.29 -1.37
CA ARG A 96 -0.46 -15.41 -0.21
C ARG A 96 -0.06 -13.97 -0.49
N ASP A 97 1.11 -13.75 -1.09
CA ASP A 97 1.61 -12.41 -1.40
C ASP A 97 0.75 -11.74 -2.47
N GLU A 98 0.28 -12.49 -3.47
CA GLU A 98 -0.65 -11.98 -4.48
C GLU A 98 -1.98 -11.54 -3.88
N MET A 99 -2.53 -12.34 -2.97
CA MET A 99 -3.75 -12.03 -2.26
C MET A 99 -3.58 -10.77 -1.41
N ASP A 100 -2.50 -10.68 -0.64
CA ASP A 100 -2.20 -9.53 0.20
C ASP A 100 -2.00 -8.26 -0.65
N ALA A 101 -1.33 -8.37 -1.81
CA ALA A 101 -1.17 -7.24 -2.73
C ALA A 101 -2.51 -6.71 -3.24
N VAL A 102 -3.42 -7.62 -3.64
CA VAL A 102 -4.78 -7.24 -4.07
C VAL A 102 -5.57 -6.58 -2.94
N ILE A 103 -5.45 -7.10 -1.71
CA ILE A 103 -6.09 -6.52 -0.52
C ILE A 103 -5.57 -5.11 -0.27
N ASP A 104 -4.26 -4.91 -0.26
CA ASP A 104 -3.64 -3.60 -0.06
C ASP A 104 -4.07 -2.60 -1.14
N TYR A 105 -4.14 -3.06 -2.39
CA TYR A 105 -4.68 -2.25 -3.47
C TYR A 105 -6.12 -1.82 -3.18
N ILE A 106 -7.03 -2.75 -2.84
CA ILE A 106 -8.43 -2.42 -2.53
C ILE A 106 -8.50 -1.44 -1.35
N LEU A 107 -7.77 -1.69 -0.28
CA LEU A 107 -7.77 -0.83 0.92
C LEU A 107 -7.21 0.57 0.61
N SER A 108 -6.25 0.70 -0.29
CA SER A 108 -5.70 2.00 -0.70
C SER A 108 -6.71 2.91 -1.42
N LEU A 109 -7.81 2.35 -1.91
CA LEU A 109 -8.90 3.11 -2.54
C LEU A 109 -9.82 3.79 -1.53
N LYS A 110 -9.75 3.39 -0.25
CA LYS A 110 -10.56 4.01 0.80
C LYS A 110 -10.30 5.51 0.80
N ALA A 111 -11.39 6.29 0.71
CA ALA A 111 -11.26 7.72 0.87
C ALA A 111 -10.66 7.94 2.26
N ARG A 112 -9.53 8.65 2.35
CA ARG A 112 -9.26 9.37 3.59
C ARG A 112 -10.45 10.29 3.71
N THR A 113 -11.35 10.00 4.65
CA THR A 113 -12.43 10.91 5.01
C THR A 113 -11.80 12.30 4.98
N ALA A 114 -12.29 13.17 4.10
CA ALA A 114 -12.10 14.59 4.31
C ALA A 114 -12.58 14.78 5.74
N ALA A 115 -11.64 14.95 6.67
CA ALA A 115 -11.96 15.35 8.01
C ALA A 115 -12.61 16.72 7.80
N THR A 116 -13.94 16.73 7.69
CA THR A 116 -14.70 17.91 8.04
C THR A 116 -14.28 18.17 9.47
N PRO A 117 -13.51 19.25 9.76
CA PRO A 117 -13.30 19.63 11.14
C PRO A 117 -14.68 19.78 11.79
N PRO A 118 -14.86 19.39 13.07
CA PRO A 118 -16.11 19.67 13.74
C PRO A 118 -16.41 21.15 13.52
N GLY A 119 -17.54 21.41 12.87
CA GLY A 119 -18.00 22.77 12.61
C GLY A 119 -18.07 23.48 13.96
N ILE A 120 -17.11 24.38 14.18
CA ILE A 120 -17.25 25.43 15.16
C ILE A 120 -18.34 26.35 14.64
N THR A 121 -19.59 26.06 14.96
CA THR A 121 -20.62 27.10 14.99
C THR A 121 -20.47 27.80 16.34
N SER A 122 -19.63 28.83 16.35
CA SER A 122 -19.85 29.99 17.18
C SER A 122 -20.97 30.83 16.57
N GLU A 123 -21.70 31.58 17.41
CA GLU A 123 -22.79 32.54 17.10
C GLU A 123 -24.18 31.84 16.92
N ASP A 124 -25.25 32.09 17.70
CA ASP A 124 -25.63 33.04 18.76
C ASP A 124 -26.67 32.34 19.68
#